data_AF-A0A0J9W9W5-F1
#
_entry.id   AF-A0A0J9W9W5-F1
#
_cell.length_a   1.000
_cell.length_b   1.000
_cell.length_c   1.000
_cell.angle_alpha   90.00
_cell.angle_beta   90.00
_cell.angle_gamma   90.00
#
_symmetry.space_group_name_H-M   'P 1'
#
loop_
_entity.id
_entity.type
_entity.pdbx_description
1 polymer ?
#
loop_
_entity_poly.entity_id
_entity_poly.type
_entity_poly.pdbx_seq_one_letter_code
_entity_poly.pdbx_strand_id
1 'polypeptide(L)'
;MVAITSLWTAVLLAGVAVSEAKSCKKPFIRREWRSLSVKERDQYIKAQKCLMKKPPQSSTVDIPGARSRWDDFLGTHIINADDVHFTGVFYPYHRLLMYSYEQELQTCGWKGGVPYWDWTLDAAGPDNDTSVFVNSPIFDNKHGFGGNGAWIPGNFSNPEPGLPVNPPWDVPDRSGGDCIKRGPFAGLKSNLGPGNGTAYNPNCIRRDFAPLSFRDMSGPAAVEDGMQQGDFGHFDRLTQSTTHSGGHWGVGGLYGTMTDKWQSPADPLFWVHHANVDRFWWSWQIRDLKKREKDISGPLVNFDYNNEAAGNVTLDHGIFIGETVKLKAKVKDVMHIKKGLLCYEYEDTY
;
A
#
# COMPACT_ATOMS: atom_id res chain seq x y z
N MET A 1 5.29 -23.47 63.17
CA MET A 1 4.71 -23.43 61.80
C MET A 1 4.54 -21.96 61.44
N VAL A 2 5.33 -21.49 60.47
CA VAL A 2 5.34 -20.09 60.01
C VAL A 2 4.26 -19.94 58.95
N ALA A 3 3.30 -19.04 59.18
CA ALA A 3 2.28 -18.70 58.18
C ALA A 3 2.89 -17.68 57.20
N ILE A 4 3.10 -18.11 55.96
CA ILE A 4 3.52 -17.24 54.85
C ILE A 4 2.24 -16.62 54.27
N THR A 5 1.98 -15.36 54.57
CA THR A 5 0.94 -14.56 53.90
C THR A 5 1.49 -14.05 52.58
N SER A 6 1.06 -14.65 51.47
CA SER A 6 1.33 -14.17 50.11
C SER A 6 0.49 -12.93 49.81
N LEU A 7 1.14 -11.76 49.77
CA LEU A 7 0.58 -10.52 49.24
C LEU A 7 0.57 -10.60 47.70
N TRP A 8 -0.63 -10.69 47.12
CA TRP A 8 -0.82 -10.50 45.69
C TRP A 8 -0.83 -9.00 45.38
N THR A 9 0.28 -8.49 44.84
CA THR A 9 0.30 -7.17 44.19
C THR A 9 -0.42 -7.28 42.86
N ALA A 10 -1.65 -6.77 42.79
CA ALA A 10 -2.35 -6.56 41.54
C ALA A 10 -1.60 -5.49 40.73
N VAL A 11 -0.92 -5.91 39.67
CA VAL A 11 -0.39 -5.00 38.64
C VAL A 11 -1.60 -4.49 37.86
N LEU A 12 -2.00 -3.25 38.14
CA LEU A 12 -2.92 -2.49 37.31
C LEU A 12 -2.27 -2.29 35.94
N LEU A 13 -2.63 -3.13 34.98
CA LEU A 13 -2.45 -2.83 33.56
C LEU A 13 -3.31 -1.60 33.26
N ALA A 14 -2.67 -0.43 33.24
CA ALA A 14 -3.27 0.78 32.72
C ALA A 14 -3.49 0.59 31.20
N GLY A 15 -4.61 -0.05 30.85
CA GLY A 15 -5.14 0.03 29.50
C GLY A 15 -5.46 1.49 29.22
N VAL A 16 -4.84 2.05 28.20
CA VAL A 16 -5.24 3.37 27.68
C VAL A 16 -6.67 3.21 27.19
N ALA A 17 -7.62 3.73 27.95
CA ALA A 17 -9.00 3.87 27.51
C ALA A 17 -8.99 4.75 26.24
N VAL A 18 -9.51 4.22 25.14
CA VAL A 18 -9.76 5.01 23.92
C VAL A 18 -10.79 6.06 24.29
N SER A 19 -10.36 7.32 24.39
CA SER A 19 -11.25 8.44 24.71
C SER A 19 -12.33 8.58 23.64
N GLU A 20 -13.47 9.16 24.01
CA GLU A 20 -14.52 9.61 23.09
C GLU A 20 -13.91 10.20 21.80
N ALA A 21 -14.55 9.91 20.66
CA ALA A 21 -14.08 10.27 19.33
C ALA A 21 -13.62 11.73 19.28
N LYS A 22 -12.30 11.95 19.35
CA LYS A 22 -11.72 13.27 19.13
C LYS A 22 -12.15 13.71 17.74
N SER A 23 -12.88 14.81 17.67
CA SER A 23 -13.25 15.42 16.39
C SER A 23 -11.97 15.71 15.60
N CYS A 24 -11.84 15.20 14.37
CA CYS A 24 -10.72 15.53 13.49
C CYS A 24 -10.77 17.03 13.15
N LYS A 25 -9.88 17.83 13.73
CA LYS A 25 -9.87 19.31 13.57
C LYS A 25 -8.98 19.81 12.45
N LYS A 26 -7.94 19.04 12.09
CA LYS A 26 -6.92 19.43 11.11
C LYS A 26 -6.53 18.20 10.28
N PRO A 27 -7.41 17.75 9.36
CA PRO A 27 -7.12 16.61 8.52
C PRO A 27 -5.91 16.87 7.63
N PHE A 28 -5.09 15.85 7.40
CA PHE A 28 -4.21 15.85 6.23
C PHE A 28 -5.05 15.77 4.96
N ILE A 29 -4.75 16.61 3.97
CA ILE A 29 -5.45 16.57 2.68
C ILE A 29 -4.62 15.72 1.72
N ARG A 30 -5.17 14.57 1.32
CA ARG A 30 -4.62 13.72 0.25
C ARG A 30 -5.14 14.24 -1.08
N ARG A 31 -4.22 14.61 -1.95
CA ARG A 31 -4.49 15.32 -3.22
C ARG A 31 -4.02 14.48 -4.40
N GLU A 32 -4.65 14.62 -5.55
CA GLU A 32 -4.20 13.91 -6.76
C GLU A 32 -2.80 14.44 -7.15
N TRP A 33 -1.91 13.57 -7.61
CA TRP A 33 -0.53 13.92 -7.90
C TRP A 33 -0.35 15.15 -8.82
N ARG A 34 -1.21 15.30 -9.84
CA ARG A 34 -1.20 16.41 -10.80
C ARG A 34 -1.71 17.71 -10.19
N SER A 35 -2.54 17.66 -9.16
CA SER A 35 -3.03 18.85 -8.46
C SER A 35 -1.97 19.49 -7.54
N LEU A 36 -0.92 18.72 -7.16
CA LEU A 36 0.26 19.27 -6.49
C LEU A 36 1.08 20.16 -7.43
N SER A 37 1.56 21.28 -6.91
CA SER A 37 2.59 22.09 -7.57
C SER A 37 3.90 21.34 -7.66
N VAL A 38 4.78 21.74 -8.58
CA VAL A 38 6.12 21.18 -8.73
C VAL A 38 6.91 21.22 -7.40
N LYS A 39 6.78 22.30 -6.63
CA LYS A 39 7.44 22.44 -5.32
C LYS A 39 6.93 21.41 -4.31
N GLU A 40 5.62 21.14 -4.30
CA GLU A 40 5.02 20.14 -3.42
C GLU A 40 5.46 18.72 -3.82
N ARG A 41 5.48 18.41 -5.12
CA ARG A 41 5.99 17.11 -5.62
C ARG A 41 7.44 16.88 -5.20
N ASP A 42 8.29 17.87 -5.39
CA ASP A 42 9.70 17.81 -4.97
C ASP A 42 9.85 17.65 -3.44
N GLN A 43 9.02 18.33 -2.65
CA GLN A 43 9.00 18.20 -1.19
C GLN A 43 8.54 16.81 -0.75
N TYR A 44 7.52 16.23 -1.37
CA TYR A 44 7.05 14.88 -1.09
C TYR A 44 8.14 13.85 -1.40
N ILE A 45 8.76 13.92 -2.59
CA ILE A 45 9.88 13.06 -2.98
C ILE A 45 11.06 13.20 -2.01
N LYS A 46 11.38 14.43 -1.58
CA LYS A 46 12.41 14.68 -0.57
C LYS A 46 12.07 14.03 0.78
N ALA A 47 10.81 14.05 1.19
CA ALA A 47 10.38 13.44 2.44
C ALA A 47 10.50 11.90 2.41
N GLN A 48 10.15 11.25 1.29
CA GLN A 48 10.37 9.82 1.11
C GLN A 48 11.86 9.45 1.21
N LYS A 49 12.72 10.19 0.51
CA LYS A 49 14.18 10.01 0.57
C LYS A 49 14.75 10.25 1.97
N CYS A 50 14.09 11.09 2.77
CA CYS A 50 14.45 11.27 4.17
C CYS A 50 14.14 10.01 4.98
N LEU A 51 12.98 9.36 4.79
CA LEU A 51 12.67 8.07 5.44
C LEU A 51 13.66 6.97 5.06
N MET A 52 14.10 6.93 3.79
CA MET A 52 15.14 6.00 3.31
C MET A 52 16.52 6.21 3.97
N LYS A 53 16.73 7.35 4.64
CA LYS A 53 17.99 7.67 5.34
C LYS A 53 17.87 7.66 6.86
N LYS A 54 16.66 7.81 7.40
CA LYS A 54 16.44 7.79 8.84
C LYS A 54 16.77 6.40 9.39
N PRO A 55 17.41 6.29 10.56
CA PRO A 55 17.73 4.99 11.16
C PRO A 55 16.45 4.19 11.44
N PRO A 56 16.49 2.84 11.29
CA PRO A 56 15.33 1.99 11.54
C PRO A 56 14.94 2.01 13.02
N GLN A 57 13.67 1.77 13.31
CA GLN A 57 13.14 1.55 14.65
C GLN A 57 12.82 0.08 14.91
N SER A 58 12.72 -0.74 13.87
CA SER A 58 12.48 -2.17 14.02
C SER A 58 13.62 -2.89 14.73
N SER A 59 13.24 -3.97 15.43
CA SER A 59 14.19 -4.93 15.98
C SER A 59 14.93 -5.62 14.84
N THR A 60 16.25 -5.77 14.97
CA THR A 60 17.06 -6.59 14.06
C THR A 60 16.77 -8.09 14.19
N VAL A 61 15.97 -8.50 15.18
CA VAL A 61 15.45 -9.88 15.29
C VAL A 61 14.31 -10.08 14.28
N ASP A 62 13.38 -9.14 14.21
CA ASP A 62 12.18 -9.28 13.37
C ASP A 62 12.46 -8.93 11.91
N ILE A 63 13.28 -7.90 11.66
CA ILE A 63 13.67 -7.45 10.33
C ILE A 63 15.21 -7.29 10.26
N PRO A 64 15.99 -8.39 10.16
CA PRO A 64 17.46 -8.34 10.22
C PRO A 64 18.13 -7.46 9.15
N GLY A 65 17.47 -7.33 8.00
CA GLY A 65 17.93 -6.52 6.88
C GLY A 65 17.61 -5.03 6.98
N ALA A 66 16.84 -4.58 7.98
CA ALA A 66 16.45 -3.18 8.08
C ALA A 66 17.67 -2.27 8.27
N ARG A 67 17.78 -1.22 7.45
CA ARG A 67 18.81 -0.17 7.56
C ARG A 67 18.22 1.22 7.64
N SER A 68 16.90 1.36 7.49
CA SER A 68 16.22 2.65 7.46
C SER A 68 14.76 2.59 7.94
N ARG A 69 14.16 3.75 8.24
CA ARG A 69 12.71 3.87 8.47
C ARG A 69 11.88 3.46 7.25
N TRP A 70 12.46 3.46 6.06
CA TRP A 70 11.83 2.89 4.87
C TRP A 70 11.76 1.37 4.95
N ASP A 71 12.87 0.72 5.32
CA ASP A 71 12.93 -0.75 5.44
C ASP A 71 12.03 -1.28 6.56
N ASP A 72 11.83 -0.49 7.60
CA ASP A 72 10.85 -0.68 8.66
C ASP A 72 9.41 -0.91 8.12
N PHE A 73 8.93 -0.02 7.25
CA PHE A 73 7.62 -0.15 6.62
C PHE A 73 7.58 -1.31 5.62
N LEU A 74 8.64 -1.48 4.83
CA LEU A 74 8.77 -2.59 3.88
C LEU A 74 8.74 -3.94 4.60
N GLY A 75 9.54 -4.11 5.65
CA GLY A 75 9.60 -5.34 6.43
C GLY A 75 8.30 -5.63 7.17
N THR A 76 7.63 -4.59 7.69
CA THR A 76 6.28 -4.72 8.25
C THR A 76 5.31 -5.29 7.23
N HIS A 77 5.33 -4.77 5.99
CA HIS A 77 4.49 -5.30 4.92
C HIS A 77 4.87 -6.74 4.54
N ILE A 78 6.16 -7.03 4.36
CA ILE A 78 6.67 -8.38 4.06
C ILE A 78 6.16 -9.41 5.07
N ILE A 79 6.26 -9.11 6.37
CA ILE A 79 5.87 -10.04 7.45
C ILE A 79 4.37 -10.32 7.43
N ASN A 80 3.53 -9.34 7.08
CA ASN A 80 2.07 -9.46 7.17
C ASN A 80 1.42 -9.76 5.81
N ALA A 81 2.16 -9.77 4.70
CA ALA A 81 1.58 -9.76 3.36
C ALA A 81 0.63 -10.95 3.09
N ASP A 82 0.91 -12.13 3.63
CA ASP A 82 0.06 -13.31 3.43
C ASP A 82 -1.26 -13.24 4.21
N ASP A 83 -1.27 -12.54 5.34
CA ASP A 83 -2.45 -12.40 6.22
C ASP A 83 -3.36 -11.23 5.81
N VAL A 84 -2.82 -10.25 5.07
CA VAL A 84 -3.52 -8.99 4.76
C VAL A 84 -3.94 -8.83 3.30
N HIS A 85 -3.56 -9.75 2.41
CA HIS A 85 -3.98 -9.73 1.00
C HIS A 85 -4.96 -10.85 0.71
N PHE A 86 -5.99 -10.55 -0.09
CA PHE A 86 -7.11 -11.43 -0.39
C PHE A 86 -7.81 -11.96 0.87
N THR A 87 -7.84 -11.11 1.88
CA THR A 87 -8.53 -11.27 3.16
C THR A 87 -9.38 -10.04 3.45
N GLY A 88 -10.38 -10.17 4.33
CA GLY A 88 -11.27 -9.05 4.67
C GLY A 88 -10.59 -7.91 5.43
N VAL A 89 -9.34 -8.08 5.89
CA VAL A 89 -8.58 -7.03 6.59
C VAL A 89 -7.78 -6.14 5.64
N PHE A 90 -7.73 -6.46 4.34
CA PHE A 90 -6.91 -5.75 3.34
C PHE A 90 -7.05 -4.23 3.41
N TYR A 91 -8.26 -3.72 3.22
CA TYR A 91 -8.54 -2.28 3.23
C TYR A 91 -8.26 -1.62 4.60
N PRO A 92 -8.77 -2.15 5.73
CA PRO A 92 -8.42 -1.63 7.06
C PRO A 92 -6.91 -1.61 7.36
N TYR A 93 -6.17 -2.67 7.01
CA TYR A 93 -4.73 -2.77 7.24
C TYR A 93 -3.97 -1.72 6.41
N HIS A 94 -4.22 -1.64 5.11
CA HIS A 94 -3.53 -0.70 4.24
C HIS A 94 -3.87 0.76 4.58
N ARG A 95 -5.12 1.05 4.98
CA ARG A 95 -5.49 2.37 5.51
C ARG A 95 -4.63 2.77 6.72
N LEU A 96 -4.43 1.85 7.67
CA LEU A 96 -3.63 2.10 8.86
C LEU A 96 -2.13 2.22 8.53
N LEU A 97 -1.62 1.38 7.63
CA LEU A 97 -0.25 1.45 7.11
C LEU A 97 0.01 2.82 6.48
N MET A 98 -0.87 3.26 5.57
CA MET A 98 -0.81 4.56 4.92
C MET A 98 -0.84 5.72 5.91
N TYR A 99 -1.73 5.67 6.90
CA TYR A 99 -1.79 6.71 7.94
C TYR A 99 -0.50 6.79 8.76
N SER A 100 0.08 5.64 9.15
CA SER A 100 1.34 5.62 9.89
C SER A 100 2.53 6.13 9.08
N TYR A 101 2.60 5.79 7.79
CA TYR A 101 3.58 6.33 6.85
C TYR A 101 3.44 7.84 6.68
N GLU A 102 2.20 8.33 6.56
CA GLU A 102 1.88 9.75 6.49
C GLU A 102 2.36 10.52 7.73
N GLN A 103 2.22 9.95 8.94
CA GLN A 103 2.78 10.53 10.16
C GLN A 103 4.30 10.65 10.09
N GLU A 104 4.98 9.60 9.61
CA GLU A 104 6.44 9.60 9.49
C GLU A 104 6.94 10.61 8.46
N LEU A 105 6.24 10.81 7.35
CA LEU A 105 6.56 11.85 6.38
C LEU A 105 6.54 13.26 6.98
N GLN A 106 5.64 13.55 7.94
CA GLN A 106 5.61 14.85 8.63
C GLN A 106 6.92 15.15 9.34
N THR A 107 7.54 14.12 9.91
CA THR A 107 8.84 14.21 10.59
C THR A 107 10.02 14.40 9.61
N CYS A 108 9.75 14.27 8.30
CA CYS A 108 10.67 14.55 7.20
C CYS A 108 10.32 15.86 6.45
N GLY A 109 9.43 16.68 7.02
CA GLY A 109 9.12 18.02 6.52
C GLY A 109 7.98 18.07 5.50
N TRP A 110 7.35 16.95 5.16
CA TRP A 110 6.08 16.97 4.43
C TRP A 110 4.99 17.58 5.31
N LYS A 111 4.01 18.27 4.71
CA LYS A 111 2.90 18.93 5.43
C LYS A 111 1.51 18.56 4.91
N GLY A 112 1.42 17.98 3.71
CA GLY A 112 0.17 17.47 3.15
C GLY A 112 -0.16 16.07 3.64
N GLY A 113 -1.24 15.49 3.10
CA GLY A 113 -1.46 14.05 3.13
C GLY A 113 -0.65 13.35 2.04
N VAL A 114 -0.56 12.02 2.09
CA VAL A 114 0.05 11.25 1.00
C VAL A 114 -0.75 11.49 -0.29
N PRO A 115 -0.14 11.98 -1.37
CA PRO A 115 -0.84 12.16 -2.63
C PRO A 115 -1.31 10.82 -3.19
N TYR A 116 -2.37 10.84 -3.99
CA TYR A 116 -2.89 9.65 -4.65
C TYR A 116 -2.65 9.71 -6.16
N TRP A 117 -2.49 8.52 -6.75
CA TRP A 117 -2.43 8.31 -8.18
C TRP A 117 -3.82 7.91 -8.69
N ASP A 118 -4.54 8.84 -9.34
CA ASP A 118 -5.82 8.47 -9.97
C ASP A 118 -5.57 7.68 -11.26
N TRP A 119 -5.85 6.37 -11.21
CA TRP A 119 -5.62 5.47 -12.32
C TRP A 119 -6.46 5.81 -13.54
N THR A 120 -7.66 6.34 -13.32
CA THR A 120 -8.62 6.62 -14.41
C THR A 120 -8.07 7.63 -15.41
N LEU A 121 -7.22 8.55 -14.95
CA LEU A 121 -6.56 9.55 -15.79
C LEU A 121 -5.46 8.95 -16.67
N ASP A 122 -4.77 7.92 -16.19
CA ASP A 122 -3.68 7.25 -16.90
C ASP A 122 -4.12 6.05 -17.73
N ALA A 123 -5.38 5.66 -17.57
CA ALA A 123 -6.09 4.64 -18.32
C ALA A 123 -7.07 5.23 -19.36
N ALA A 124 -7.14 6.55 -19.52
CA ALA A 124 -8.12 7.22 -20.40
C ALA A 124 -7.76 7.24 -21.90
N GLY A 125 -6.68 6.56 -22.30
CA GLY A 125 -6.23 6.54 -23.69
C GLY A 125 -7.12 5.70 -24.62
N PRO A 126 -7.12 5.98 -25.94
CA PRO A 126 -7.73 5.08 -26.93
C PRO A 126 -7.19 3.65 -26.86
N ASP A 127 -7.90 2.71 -27.49
CA ASP A 127 -7.46 1.33 -27.58
C ASP A 127 -6.04 1.23 -28.16
N ASN A 128 -5.22 0.38 -27.54
CA ASN A 128 -3.79 0.18 -27.83
C ASN A 128 -2.87 1.41 -27.68
N ASP A 129 -3.36 2.57 -27.22
CA ASP A 129 -2.51 3.73 -26.94
C ASP A 129 -1.91 3.64 -25.53
N THR A 130 -0.62 3.33 -25.46
CA THR A 130 0.13 3.29 -24.20
C THR A 130 0.64 4.66 -23.77
N SER A 131 0.54 5.69 -24.63
CA SER A 131 1.19 7.00 -24.46
C SER A 131 0.67 7.75 -23.23
N VAL A 132 -0.62 7.61 -22.90
CA VAL A 132 -1.23 8.25 -21.72
C VAL A 132 -0.54 7.78 -20.45
N PHE A 133 -0.38 6.47 -20.29
CA PHE A 133 0.32 5.88 -19.14
C PHE A 133 1.81 6.28 -19.13
N VAL A 134 2.57 6.03 -20.21
CA VAL A 134 4.03 6.26 -20.17
C VAL A 134 4.41 7.74 -20.01
N ASN A 135 3.53 8.66 -20.43
CA ASN A 135 3.71 10.10 -20.26
C ASN A 135 3.05 10.66 -19.00
N SER A 136 2.51 9.80 -18.12
CA SER A 136 1.93 10.24 -16.85
C SER A 136 2.93 11.13 -16.09
N PRO A 137 2.50 12.29 -15.56
CA PRO A 137 3.33 13.12 -14.71
C PRO A 137 3.86 12.41 -13.46
N ILE A 138 3.29 11.26 -13.09
CA ILE A 138 3.81 10.42 -12.01
C ILE A 138 5.15 9.78 -12.38
N PHE A 139 5.42 9.56 -13.67
CA PHE A 139 6.67 8.97 -14.16
C PHE A 139 7.70 10.03 -14.61
N ASP A 140 7.43 11.32 -14.40
CA ASP A 140 8.36 12.39 -14.78
C ASP A 140 9.76 12.18 -14.16
N ASN A 141 10.80 12.44 -14.94
CA ASN A 141 12.19 12.15 -14.56
C ASN A 141 12.80 13.22 -13.63
N LYS A 142 12.09 14.28 -13.29
CA LYS A 142 12.60 15.35 -12.43
C LYS A 142 11.73 15.57 -11.20
N HIS A 143 10.43 15.65 -11.43
CA HIS A 143 9.39 15.99 -10.47
C HIS A 143 8.41 14.84 -10.26
N GLY A 144 8.73 13.65 -10.78
CA GLY A 144 7.97 12.40 -10.66
C GLY A 144 8.78 11.28 -9.99
N PHE A 145 8.34 10.05 -10.17
CA PHE A 145 8.92 8.85 -9.59
C PHE A 145 9.89 8.13 -10.54
N GLY A 146 10.22 8.75 -11.69
CA GLY A 146 10.97 8.13 -12.77
C GLY A 146 10.11 7.16 -13.60
N GLY A 147 10.61 6.79 -14.77
CA GLY A 147 9.91 5.90 -15.70
C GLY A 147 10.24 4.43 -15.55
N ASN A 148 10.19 3.72 -16.68
CA ASN A 148 10.37 2.28 -16.79
C ASN A 148 11.84 1.82 -16.61
N GLY A 149 12.01 0.53 -16.34
CA GLY A 149 13.26 -0.19 -16.54
C GLY A 149 13.59 -0.40 -18.03
N ALA A 150 14.82 -0.77 -18.33
CA ALA A 150 15.17 -1.24 -19.67
C ALA A 150 14.51 -2.60 -19.96
N TRP A 151 14.24 -2.89 -21.22
CA TRP A 151 13.66 -4.16 -21.66
C TRP A 151 14.52 -5.36 -21.25
N ILE A 152 13.87 -6.38 -20.68
CA ILE A 152 14.44 -7.70 -20.44
C ILE A 152 13.57 -8.76 -21.16
N PRO A 153 14.16 -9.67 -21.97
CA PRO A 153 13.39 -10.73 -22.64
C PRO A 153 12.87 -11.79 -21.66
N GLY A 154 12.11 -12.76 -22.20
CA GLY A 154 11.58 -13.89 -21.42
C GLY A 154 10.09 -13.79 -21.12
N ASN A 155 9.56 -14.84 -20.52
CA ASN A 155 8.15 -14.96 -20.13
C ASN A 155 8.06 -15.84 -18.87
N PHE A 156 6.89 -16.03 -18.28
CA PHE A 156 6.72 -16.82 -17.07
C PHE A 156 7.27 -18.24 -17.21
N SER A 157 7.10 -18.87 -18.37
CA SER A 157 7.58 -20.23 -18.63
C SER A 157 9.09 -20.31 -18.88
N ASN A 158 9.68 -19.25 -19.45
CA ASN A 158 11.10 -19.15 -19.79
C ASN A 158 11.63 -17.75 -19.43
N PRO A 159 11.82 -17.46 -18.13
CA PRO A 159 12.27 -16.16 -17.67
C PRO A 159 13.78 -15.99 -17.86
N GLU A 160 14.24 -14.74 -17.83
CA GLU A 160 15.66 -14.42 -17.78
C GLU A 160 16.28 -15.00 -16.48
N PRO A 161 17.35 -15.80 -16.58
CA PRO A 161 17.94 -16.45 -15.41
C PRO A 161 18.37 -15.48 -14.31
N GLY A 162 18.03 -15.81 -13.06
CA GLY A 162 18.46 -15.04 -11.89
C GLY A 162 17.64 -13.77 -11.60
N LEU A 163 16.56 -13.52 -12.34
CA LEU A 163 15.62 -12.45 -12.03
C LEU A 163 14.41 -12.98 -11.26
N PRO A 164 13.84 -12.18 -10.34
CA PRO A 164 12.60 -12.53 -9.68
C PRO A 164 11.46 -12.55 -10.71
N VAL A 165 10.66 -13.61 -10.70
CA VAL A 165 9.41 -13.72 -11.47
C VAL A 165 8.27 -13.67 -10.49
N ASN A 166 7.45 -12.62 -10.56
CA ASN A 166 6.49 -12.32 -9.52
C ASN A 166 5.09 -12.90 -9.79
N PRO A 167 4.44 -12.62 -10.94
CA PRO A 167 3.14 -13.24 -11.23
C PRO A 167 3.33 -14.67 -11.77
N PRO A 168 2.44 -15.63 -11.44
CA PRO A 168 2.47 -16.97 -11.99
C PRO A 168 1.82 -17.07 -13.39
N TRP A 169 1.90 -16.00 -14.18
CA TRP A 169 1.36 -15.89 -15.55
C TRP A 169 2.09 -14.78 -16.32
N ASP A 170 1.89 -14.75 -17.64
CA ASP A 170 2.46 -13.73 -18.51
C ASP A 170 1.71 -12.39 -18.45
N VAL A 171 2.47 -11.31 -18.50
CA VAL A 171 1.95 -9.93 -18.68
C VAL A 171 2.33 -9.48 -20.09
N PRO A 172 1.39 -9.53 -21.06
CA PRO A 172 1.73 -9.59 -22.49
C PRO A 172 2.25 -8.27 -23.09
N ASP A 173 1.88 -7.13 -22.52
CA ASP A 173 2.20 -5.79 -23.02
C ASP A 173 3.36 -5.12 -22.26
N ARG A 174 4.12 -5.93 -21.52
CA ARG A 174 5.29 -5.51 -20.78
C ARG A 174 6.33 -4.83 -21.69
N SER A 175 7.09 -3.88 -21.14
CA SER A 175 7.99 -3.02 -21.92
C SER A 175 9.31 -2.67 -21.22
N GLY A 176 9.59 -3.29 -20.06
CA GLY A 176 10.77 -3.04 -19.24
C GLY A 176 11.34 -4.33 -18.64
N GLY A 177 11.66 -4.29 -17.35
CA GLY A 177 12.19 -5.42 -16.59
C GLY A 177 13.39 -5.06 -15.72
N ASP A 178 14.24 -4.15 -16.17
CA ASP A 178 15.49 -3.80 -15.48
C ASP A 178 15.28 -2.75 -14.36
N CYS A 179 16.35 -2.47 -13.63
CA CYS A 179 16.39 -1.44 -12.59
C CYS A 179 15.99 -0.05 -13.12
N ILE A 180 15.40 0.78 -12.26
CA ILE A 180 15.13 2.18 -12.58
C ILE A 180 16.45 2.98 -12.73
N LYS A 181 16.67 3.54 -13.93
CA LYS A 181 17.91 4.27 -14.29
C LYS A 181 17.78 5.79 -14.33
N ARG A 182 16.56 6.31 -14.29
CA ARG A 182 16.26 7.75 -14.41
C ARG A 182 15.24 8.17 -13.36
N GLY A 183 15.16 9.47 -13.11
CA GLY A 183 14.26 10.01 -12.11
C GLY A 183 14.90 10.19 -10.73
N PRO A 184 14.16 10.80 -9.80
CA PRO A 184 14.64 11.01 -8.44
C PRO A 184 15.02 9.73 -7.70
N PHE A 185 14.47 8.58 -8.07
CA PHE A 185 14.77 7.28 -7.44
C PHE A 185 15.72 6.41 -8.26
N ALA A 186 16.39 6.95 -9.29
CA ALA A 186 17.40 6.22 -10.05
C ALA A 186 18.46 5.60 -9.13
N GLY A 187 18.72 4.29 -9.32
CA GLY A 187 19.68 3.55 -8.50
C GLY A 187 19.22 3.24 -7.07
N LEU A 188 17.96 3.48 -6.72
CA LEU A 188 17.38 3.04 -5.46
C LEU A 188 17.52 1.52 -5.31
N LYS A 189 17.93 1.09 -4.13
CA LYS A 189 17.99 -0.31 -3.73
C LYS A 189 17.04 -0.57 -2.57
N SER A 190 16.35 -1.70 -2.63
CA SER A 190 15.70 -2.31 -1.47
C SER A 190 16.73 -3.11 -0.68
N ASN A 191 16.71 -3.03 0.64
CA ASN A 191 17.57 -3.85 1.51
C ASN A 191 16.94 -5.22 1.85
N LEU A 192 15.65 -5.38 1.59
CA LEU A 192 14.85 -6.58 1.89
C LEU A 192 14.33 -7.20 0.59
N GLY A 193 13.73 -8.39 0.69
CA GLY A 193 13.27 -9.16 -0.46
C GLY A 193 14.41 -9.71 -1.32
N PRO A 194 14.12 -10.18 -2.55
CA PRO A 194 12.77 -10.32 -3.14
C PRO A 194 11.92 -11.33 -2.36
N GLY A 195 10.62 -11.34 -2.64
CA GLY A 195 9.62 -12.13 -1.95
C GLY A 195 9.56 -11.79 -0.46
N ASN A 196 9.31 -12.81 0.36
CA ASN A 196 9.11 -12.66 1.80
C ASN A 196 10.42 -12.50 2.62
N GLY A 197 11.56 -12.26 1.98
CA GLY A 197 12.86 -12.20 2.65
C GLY A 197 13.04 -10.94 3.52
N THR A 198 13.31 -11.12 4.82
CA THR A 198 13.61 -10.03 5.76
C THR A 198 15.11 -9.88 6.08
N ALA A 199 15.95 -10.77 5.56
CA ALA A 199 17.41 -10.66 5.67
C ALA A 199 17.97 -9.54 4.78
N TYR A 200 19.18 -9.06 5.10
CA TYR A 200 19.84 -8.05 4.28
C TYR A 200 20.22 -8.62 2.91
N ASN A 201 19.51 -8.17 1.87
CA ASN A 201 19.71 -8.59 0.50
C ASN A 201 19.52 -7.42 -0.47
N PRO A 202 20.51 -6.51 -0.60
CA PRO A 202 20.37 -5.30 -1.38
C PRO A 202 20.14 -5.59 -2.87
N ASN A 203 18.95 -5.26 -3.38
CA ASN A 203 18.56 -5.45 -4.78
C ASN A 203 17.98 -4.15 -5.34
N CYS A 204 18.10 -3.91 -6.65
CA CYS A 204 17.57 -2.69 -7.24
C CYS A 204 16.04 -2.73 -7.39
N ILE A 205 15.41 -1.57 -7.37
CA ILE A 205 13.99 -1.44 -7.72
C ILE A 205 13.85 -1.55 -9.24
N ARG A 206 13.03 -2.50 -9.69
CA ARG A 206 12.77 -2.80 -11.11
C ARG A 206 11.38 -2.35 -11.51
N ARG A 207 11.24 -1.94 -12.77
CA ARG A 207 9.93 -1.64 -13.39
C ARG A 207 9.84 -2.29 -14.76
N ASP A 208 8.68 -2.87 -15.03
CA ASP A 208 8.38 -3.58 -16.25
C ASP A 208 6.99 -3.17 -16.71
N PHE A 209 6.87 -1.92 -17.16
CA PHE A 209 5.57 -1.31 -17.45
C PHE A 209 4.73 -2.16 -18.40
N ALA A 210 3.47 -2.36 -18.03
CA ALA A 210 2.42 -3.04 -18.77
C ALA A 210 1.16 -2.13 -18.86
N PRO A 211 1.19 -1.10 -19.74
CA PRO A 211 0.17 -0.04 -19.79
C PRO A 211 -1.25 -0.47 -20.18
N LEU A 212 -1.38 -1.45 -21.07
CA LEU A 212 -2.67 -2.03 -21.47
C LEU A 212 -3.24 -2.89 -20.34
N SER A 213 -2.39 -3.70 -19.69
CA SER A 213 -2.80 -4.45 -18.49
C SER A 213 -3.26 -3.51 -17.37
N PHE A 214 -2.54 -2.40 -17.16
CA PHE A 214 -2.95 -1.34 -16.24
C PHE A 214 -4.33 -0.77 -16.60
N ARG A 215 -4.52 -0.36 -17.86
CA ARG A 215 -5.78 0.22 -18.33
C ARG A 215 -6.95 -0.72 -18.11
N ASP A 216 -6.81 -1.96 -18.54
CA ASP A 216 -7.91 -2.93 -18.55
C ASP A 216 -8.33 -3.30 -17.12
N MET A 217 -7.39 -3.28 -16.16
CA MET A 217 -7.66 -3.66 -14.77
C MET A 217 -7.96 -2.50 -13.83
N SER A 218 -7.52 -1.27 -14.14
CA SER A 218 -7.63 -0.11 -13.24
C SER A 218 -8.27 1.13 -13.86
N GLY A 219 -8.74 1.03 -15.11
CA GLY A 219 -9.39 2.13 -15.81
C GLY A 219 -10.79 2.48 -15.31
N PRO A 220 -11.44 3.49 -15.94
CA PRO A 220 -12.75 3.99 -15.52
C PRO A 220 -13.82 2.91 -15.35
N ALA A 221 -13.86 1.92 -16.25
CA ALA A 221 -14.81 0.81 -16.17
C ALA A 221 -14.60 -0.06 -14.92
N ALA A 222 -13.35 -0.44 -14.62
CA ALA A 222 -13.03 -1.24 -13.44
C ALA A 222 -13.31 -0.47 -12.13
N VAL A 223 -13.09 0.85 -12.12
CA VAL A 223 -13.47 1.70 -10.98
C VAL A 223 -14.98 1.74 -10.81
N GLU A 224 -15.73 1.94 -11.90
CA GLU A 224 -17.20 1.96 -11.86
C GLU A 224 -17.76 0.61 -11.38
N ASP A 225 -17.25 -0.52 -11.87
CA ASP A 225 -17.64 -1.86 -11.42
C ASP A 225 -17.46 -2.04 -9.92
N GLY A 226 -16.35 -1.58 -9.36
CA GLY A 226 -16.13 -1.60 -7.90
C GLY A 226 -17.08 -0.65 -7.17
N MET A 227 -17.27 0.57 -7.67
CA MET A 227 -18.16 1.54 -7.02
C MET A 227 -19.63 1.09 -6.99
N GLN A 228 -20.04 0.20 -7.90
CA GLN A 228 -21.38 -0.39 -7.97
C GLN A 228 -21.60 -1.58 -7.00
N GLN A 229 -20.55 -2.10 -6.36
CA GLN A 229 -20.70 -3.26 -5.47
C GLN A 229 -21.60 -2.95 -4.27
N GLY A 230 -22.46 -3.91 -3.92
CA GLY A 230 -23.51 -3.75 -2.92
C GLY A 230 -23.02 -3.78 -1.47
N ASP A 231 -21.99 -4.58 -1.21
CA ASP A 231 -21.41 -4.82 0.12
C ASP A 231 -19.87 -4.87 0.07
N PHE A 232 -19.25 -4.78 1.25
CA PHE A 232 -17.80 -4.76 1.39
C PHE A 232 -17.13 -6.01 0.84
N GLY A 233 -17.71 -7.20 1.01
CA GLY A 233 -17.05 -8.46 0.63
C GLY A 233 -16.90 -8.59 -0.88
N HIS A 234 -17.95 -8.23 -1.63
CA HIS A 234 -17.89 -8.18 -3.09
C HIS A 234 -17.01 -7.04 -3.59
N PHE A 235 -17.09 -5.86 -2.96
CA PHE A 235 -16.19 -4.73 -3.24
C PHE A 235 -14.72 -5.14 -3.07
N ASP A 236 -14.37 -5.67 -1.91
CA ASP A 236 -13.02 -6.07 -1.54
C ASP A 236 -12.46 -7.13 -2.48
N ARG A 237 -13.18 -8.23 -2.69
CA ARG A 237 -12.75 -9.31 -3.59
C ARG A 237 -12.54 -8.81 -5.02
N LEU A 238 -13.49 -8.05 -5.56
CA LEU A 238 -13.39 -7.57 -6.94
C LEU A 238 -12.18 -6.63 -7.11
N THR A 239 -12.09 -5.61 -6.25
CA THR A 239 -11.12 -4.53 -6.40
C THR A 239 -9.69 -4.94 -6.07
N GLN A 240 -9.49 -5.93 -5.18
CA GLN A 240 -8.17 -6.54 -4.96
C GLN A 240 -7.65 -7.23 -6.24
N SER A 241 -8.54 -7.91 -6.98
CA SER A 241 -8.21 -8.60 -8.23
C SER A 241 -8.24 -7.73 -9.48
N THR A 242 -8.84 -6.53 -9.42
CA THR A 242 -8.87 -5.57 -10.53
C THR A 242 -7.97 -4.38 -10.24
N THR A 243 -8.49 -3.28 -9.70
CA THR A 243 -7.79 -1.99 -9.66
C THR A 243 -6.51 -2.01 -8.82
N HIS A 244 -6.51 -2.71 -7.68
CA HIS A 244 -5.31 -2.92 -6.86
C HIS A 244 -4.25 -3.70 -7.65
N SER A 245 -4.61 -4.89 -8.16
CA SER A 245 -3.70 -5.71 -8.96
C SER A 245 -3.22 -4.99 -10.22
N GLY A 246 -4.09 -4.25 -10.89
CA GLY A 246 -3.79 -3.49 -12.10
C GLY A 246 -2.75 -2.39 -11.87
N GLY A 247 -2.84 -1.66 -10.76
CA GLY A 247 -1.82 -0.67 -10.40
C GLY A 247 -0.44 -1.29 -10.11
N HIS A 248 -0.41 -2.47 -9.46
CA HIS A 248 0.82 -3.22 -9.22
C HIS A 248 1.40 -3.79 -10.51
N TRP A 249 0.62 -4.56 -11.27
CA TRP A 249 1.08 -5.25 -12.47
C TRP A 249 1.38 -4.28 -13.61
N GLY A 250 0.62 -3.19 -13.70
CA GLY A 250 0.85 -2.12 -14.67
C GLY A 250 2.22 -1.48 -14.58
N VAL A 251 2.79 -1.40 -13.37
CA VAL A 251 4.13 -0.86 -13.11
C VAL A 251 5.18 -1.98 -13.06
N GLY A 252 4.79 -3.14 -12.52
CA GLY A 252 5.71 -4.22 -12.17
C GLY A 252 5.86 -5.30 -13.23
N GLY A 253 4.92 -5.51 -14.15
CA GLY A 253 5.00 -6.55 -15.18
C GLY A 253 5.44 -7.90 -14.62
N LEU A 254 6.38 -8.56 -15.32
CA LEU A 254 6.89 -9.87 -14.93
C LEU A 254 8.01 -9.80 -13.88
N TYR A 255 8.94 -8.84 -14.04
CA TYR A 255 10.20 -8.76 -13.27
C TYR A 255 10.27 -7.59 -12.27
N GLY A 256 9.30 -6.69 -12.30
CA GLY A 256 9.30 -5.43 -11.56
C GLY A 256 8.81 -5.58 -10.12
N THR A 257 9.32 -4.71 -9.26
CA THR A 257 9.14 -4.78 -7.81
C THR A 257 7.68 -4.60 -7.38
N MET A 258 6.89 -3.79 -8.10
CA MET A 258 5.47 -3.61 -7.78
C MET A 258 4.63 -4.89 -7.92
N THR A 259 5.03 -5.87 -8.74
CA THR A 259 4.29 -7.15 -8.82
C THR A 259 4.66 -8.13 -7.70
N ASP A 260 5.78 -7.90 -6.99
CA ASP A 260 6.15 -8.72 -5.83
C ASP A 260 5.23 -8.37 -4.65
N LYS A 261 4.24 -9.23 -4.38
CA LYS A 261 3.24 -9.03 -3.31
C LYS A 261 3.85 -8.68 -1.95
N TRP A 262 5.03 -9.20 -1.63
CA TRP A 262 5.69 -8.92 -0.36
C TRP A 262 6.52 -7.64 -0.44
N GLN A 263 7.31 -7.51 -1.52
CA GLN A 263 8.32 -6.45 -1.67
C GLN A 263 7.81 -5.17 -2.34
N SER A 264 6.55 -5.12 -2.82
CA SER A 264 5.99 -3.96 -3.55
C SER A 264 6.20 -2.60 -2.88
N PRO A 265 6.17 -2.44 -1.53
CA PRO A 265 6.43 -1.14 -0.88
C PRO A 265 7.84 -0.60 -1.08
N ALA A 266 8.77 -1.41 -1.60
CA ALA A 266 10.11 -0.98 -1.93
C ALA A 266 10.13 -0.04 -3.14
N ASP A 267 9.16 -0.14 -4.05
CA ASP A 267 8.94 0.88 -5.08
C ASP A 267 8.20 2.08 -4.48
N PRO A 268 8.73 3.30 -4.58
CA PRO A 268 8.09 4.48 -4.04
C PRO A 268 6.68 4.79 -4.58
N LEU A 269 6.30 4.23 -5.74
CA LEU A 269 4.94 4.32 -6.29
C LEU A 269 3.88 3.58 -5.45
N PHE A 270 4.27 2.59 -4.66
CA PHE A 270 3.35 1.83 -3.79
C PHE A 270 2.46 2.75 -2.96
N TRP A 271 3.06 3.78 -2.34
CA TRP A 271 2.37 4.66 -1.40
C TRP A 271 1.30 5.53 -2.07
N VAL A 272 1.59 6.03 -3.27
CA VAL A 272 0.63 6.85 -4.02
C VAL A 272 -0.44 6.00 -4.72
N HIS A 273 -0.12 4.75 -5.08
CA HIS A 273 -1.09 3.76 -5.51
C HIS A 273 -2.06 3.40 -4.36
N HIS A 274 -1.54 3.04 -3.19
CA HIS A 274 -2.37 2.65 -2.04
C HIS A 274 -3.14 3.82 -1.40
N ALA A 275 -2.68 5.06 -1.58
CA ALA A 275 -3.51 6.23 -1.28
C ALA A 275 -4.77 6.27 -2.17
N ASN A 276 -4.68 5.85 -3.44
CA ASN A 276 -5.86 5.76 -4.31
C ASN A 276 -6.70 4.50 -4.05
N VAL A 277 -6.09 3.38 -3.63
CA VAL A 277 -6.82 2.21 -3.10
C VAL A 277 -7.68 2.63 -1.91
N ASP A 278 -7.10 3.32 -0.93
CA ASP A 278 -7.84 3.82 0.22
C ASP A 278 -8.91 4.87 -0.15
N ARG A 279 -8.60 5.76 -1.12
CA ARG A 279 -9.58 6.68 -1.71
C ARG A 279 -10.77 5.94 -2.31
N PHE A 280 -10.52 4.85 -3.03
CA PHE A 280 -11.56 4.05 -3.67
C PHE A 280 -12.52 3.47 -2.65
N TRP A 281 -12.00 2.85 -1.58
CA TRP A 281 -12.84 2.34 -0.51
C TRP A 281 -13.61 3.45 0.19
N TRP A 282 -12.96 4.56 0.53
CA TRP A 282 -13.67 5.69 1.14
C TRP A 282 -14.78 6.24 0.25
N SER A 283 -14.53 6.38 -1.05
CA SER A 283 -15.52 6.82 -2.04
C SER A 283 -16.73 5.86 -2.05
N TRP A 284 -16.47 4.55 -2.05
CA TRP A 284 -17.53 3.55 -1.95
C TRP A 284 -18.32 3.66 -0.63
N GLN A 285 -17.62 3.87 0.50
CA GLN A 285 -18.26 4.03 1.82
C GLN A 285 -19.22 5.23 1.84
N ILE A 286 -18.81 6.40 1.31
CA ILE A 286 -19.61 7.63 1.42
C ILE A 286 -20.85 7.65 0.53
N ARG A 287 -20.96 6.78 -0.48
CA ARG A 287 -22.19 6.63 -1.29
C ARG A 287 -23.40 6.18 -0.47
N ASP A 288 -23.20 5.40 0.59
CA ASP A 288 -24.22 5.08 1.61
C ASP A 288 -23.56 4.89 2.97
N LEU A 289 -23.02 5.98 3.54
CA LEU A 289 -22.21 5.92 4.76
C LEU A 289 -22.96 5.27 5.94
N LYS A 290 -24.28 5.43 6.00
CA LYS A 290 -25.12 4.85 7.06
C LYS A 290 -25.05 3.31 7.05
N LYS A 291 -24.99 2.69 5.87
CA LYS A 291 -24.86 1.23 5.75
C LYS A 291 -23.39 0.79 5.69
N ARG A 292 -22.56 1.53 4.96
CA ARG A 292 -21.22 1.11 4.56
C ARG A 292 -20.10 1.50 5.52
N GLU A 293 -20.34 2.42 6.47
CA GLU A 293 -19.31 2.78 7.47
C GLU A 293 -18.88 1.56 8.28
N LYS A 294 -19.80 0.64 8.61
CA LYS A 294 -19.50 -0.53 9.43
C LYS A 294 -19.54 -1.84 8.65
N ASP A 295 -19.74 -1.77 7.34
CA ASP A 295 -19.79 -2.94 6.49
C ASP A 295 -18.38 -3.53 6.35
N ILE A 296 -18.24 -4.77 6.82
CA ILE A 296 -17.00 -5.51 6.79
C ILE A 296 -17.33 -7.00 6.68
N SER A 297 -16.63 -7.70 5.80
CA SER A 297 -16.72 -9.14 5.58
C SER A 297 -15.48 -9.60 4.81
N GLY A 298 -15.45 -10.84 4.35
CA GLY A 298 -14.29 -11.44 3.69
C GLY A 298 -13.44 -12.27 4.65
N PRO A 299 -12.62 -13.18 4.11
CA PRO A 299 -12.04 -14.26 4.90
C PRO A 299 -10.90 -13.79 5.77
N LEU A 300 -10.65 -14.52 6.86
CA LEU A 300 -9.44 -14.37 7.68
C LEU A 300 -8.20 -15.01 7.06
N VAL A 301 -8.41 -15.99 6.17
CA VAL A 301 -7.35 -16.73 5.49
C VAL A 301 -7.34 -16.35 4.01
N ASN A 302 -6.15 -16.20 3.46
CA ASN A 302 -5.92 -15.80 2.07
C ASN A 302 -6.72 -16.70 1.10
N PHE A 303 -7.53 -16.08 0.22
CA PHE A 303 -8.41 -16.74 -0.76
C PHE A 303 -9.53 -17.64 -0.20
N ASP A 304 -9.76 -17.70 1.12
CA ASP A 304 -10.77 -18.57 1.74
C ASP A 304 -12.20 -17.99 1.66
N TYR A 305 -12.63 -17.49 0.50
CA TYR A 305 -13.92 -16.81 0.34
C TYR A 305 -15.14 -17.69 0.66
N ASN A 306 -14.96 -19.01 0.68
CA ASN A 306 -15.99 -19.98 1.10
C ASN A 306 -15.99 -20.26 2.61
N ASN A 307 -15.02 -19.73 3.37
CA ASN A 307 -14.83 -19.97 4.80
C ASN A 307 -14.67 -21.47 5.14
N GLU A 308 -13.90 -22.19 4.33
CA GLU A 308 -13.56 -23.60 4.54
C GLU A 308 -12.44 -23.76 5.58
N ALA A 309 -11.53 -22.79 5.67
CA ALA A 309 -10.39 -22.83 6.60
C ALA A 309 -10.65 -22.04 7.89
N ALA A 310 -11.27 -20.86 7.78
CA ALA A 310 -11.57 -19.99 8.92
C ALA A 310 -12.90 -19.25 8.75
N GLY A 311 -13.15 -18.25 9.59
CA GLY A 311 -14.31 -17.37 9.47
C GLY A 311 -13.99 -16.06 8.76
N ASN A 312 -14.97 -15.17 8.77
CA ASN A 312 -14.82 -13.81 8.25
C ASN A 312 -14.18 -12.87 9.28
N VAL A 313 -13.52 -11.83 8.76
CA VAL A 313 -13.10 -10.67 9.55
C VAL A 313 -14.31 -10.03 10.25
N THR A 314 -14.07 -9.39 11.39
CA THR A 314 -15.09 -8.62 12.11
C THR A 314 -14.54 -7.25 12.48
N LEU A 315 -15.44 -6.35 12.90
CA LEU A 315 -15.09 -5.03 13.42
C LEU A 315 -14.13 -5.07 14.63
N ASP A 316 -14.11 -6.17 15.38
CA ASP A 316 -13.23 -6.35 16.54
C ASP A 316 -11.89 -7.01 16.22
N HIS A 317 -11.68 -7.42 14.97
CA HIS A 317 -10.41 -8.00 14.52
C HIS A 317 -9.27 -6.99 14.69
N GLY A 318 -8.15 -7.46 15.22
CA GLY A 318 -6.97 -6.63 15.50
C GLY A 318 -6.14 -6.39 14.24
N ILE A 319 -5.61 -5.18 14.11
CA ILE A 319 -4.68 -4.76 13.06
C ILE A 319 -3.41 -4.28 13.74
N PHE A 320 -2.27 -4.75 13.26
CA PHE A 320 -0.97 -4.35 13.79
C PHE A 320 -0.06 -3.86 12.67
N ILE A 321 0.36 -2.60 12.76
CA ILE A 321 1.39 -2.02 11.90
C ILE A 321 2.71 -1.99 12.67
N GLY A 322 3.41 -3.13 12.64
CA GLY A 322 4.85 -3.36 12.81
C GLY A 322 5.64 -2.65 13.92
N GLU A 323 6.93 -2.98 13.98
CA GLU A 323 7.88 -2.47 14.98
C GLU A 323 8.25 -0.98 14.81
N THR A 324 7.85 -0.37 13.71
CA THR A 324 8.12 1.02 13.34
C THR A 324 7.36 2.01 14.21
N VAL A 325 6.03 2.04 14.11
CA VAL A 325 5.19 2.92 14.94
C VAL A 325 4.48 2.16 16.07
N LYS A 326 4.62 0.82 16.10
CA LYS A 326 3.99 -0.09 17.07
C LYS A 326 2.49 0.18 17.24
N LEU A 327 1.83 0.44 16.11
CA LEU A 327 0.45 0.89 16.08
C LEU A 327 -0.48 -0.32 16.07
N LYS A 328 -1.28 -0.44 17.14
CA LYS A 328 -2.33 -1.45 17.28
C LYS A 328 -3.69 -0.76 17.20
N ALA A 329 -4.57 -1.29 16.36
CA ALA A 329 -5.94 -0.85 16.23
C ALA A 329 -6.85 -2.07 16.05
N LYS A 330 -8.16 -1.86 16.10
CA LYS A 330 -9.13 -2.79 15.56
C LYS A 330 -9.68 -2.27 14.23
N VAL A 331 -10.27 -3.15 13.43
CA VAL A 331 -10.95 -2.76 12.19
C VAL A 331 -11.91 -1.60 12.42
N LYS A 332 -12.74 -1.64 13.48
CA LYS A 332 -13.68 -0.55 13.83
C LYS A 332 -13.03 0.81 14.04
N ASP A 333 -11.75 0.87 14.43
CA ASP A 333 -11.05 2.12 14.73
C ASP A 333 -10.58 2.84 13.46
N VAL A 334 -10.59 2.14 12.31
CA VAL A 334 -10.09 2.65 11.02
C VAL A 334 -11.17 2.70 9.93
N MET A 335 -12.42 2.35 10.25
CA MET A 335 -13.49 2.37 9.26
C MET A 335 -13.85 3.76 8.73
N HIS A 336 -13.54 4.83 9.48
CA HIS A 336 -13.89 6.19 9.11
C HIS A 336 -12.66 7.11 9.17
N ILE A 337 -12.36 7.80 8.07
CA ILE A 337 -11.08 8.52 7.87
C ILE A 337 -10.90 9.79 8.74
N LYS A 338 -11.99 10.29 9.34
CA LYS A 338 -12.01 11.47 10.24
C LYS A 338 -12.44 11.20 11.69
N LYS A 339 -12.53 9.93 12.13
CA LYS A 339 -12.96 9.58 13.49
C LYS A 339 -11.83 8.84 14.23
N GLY A 340 -11.78 9.05 15.55
CA GLY A 340 -10.91 8.29 16.44
C GLY A 340 -9.43 8.51 16.10
N LEU A 341 -8.77 7.43 15.67
CA LEU A 341 -7.34 7.41 15.35
C LEU A 341 -7.00 8.21 14.09
N LEU A 342 -7.91 8.22 13.11
CA LEU A 342 -7.64 8.78 11.79
C LEU A 342 -8.10 10.24 11.70
N CYS A 343 -7.32 11.06 11.00
CA CYS A 343 -7.66 12.43 10.71
C CYS A 343 -7.05 12.88 9.38
N TYR A 344 -7.70 12.50 8.29
CA TYR A 344 -7.37 12.93 6.94
C TYR A 344 -8.62 13.00 6.06
N GLU A 345 -8.48 13.59 4.87
CA GLU A 345 -9.51 13.62 3.84
C GLU A 345 -8.89 13.59 2.45
N TYR A 346 -9.72 13.31 1.45
CA TYR A 346 -9.35 13.40 0.05
C TYR A 346 -9.85 14.72 -0.54
N GLU A 347 -9.02 15.34 -1.38
CA GLU A 347 -9.39 16.52 -2.18
C GLU A 347 -10.61 16.23 -3.07
N ASP A 348 -10.70 14.99 -3.57
CA ASP A 348 -11.80 14.51 -4.39
C ASP A 348 -12.04 13.01 -4.17
N THR A 349 -13.22 12.51 -4.52
CA THR A 349 -13.67 11.10 -4.39
C THR A 349 -14.38 10.64 -5.66
N TYR A 350 -14.46 9.34 -5.91
CA TYR A 350 -15.19 8.76 -7.05
C TYR A 350 -16.72 8.76 -6.91
#